data_AF-A0AAU6WC15-F1
#
_entry.id   AF-A0AAU6WC15-F1
#
_cell.length_a   1.000
_cell.length_b   1.000
_cell.length_c   1.000
_cell.angle_alpha   90.00
_cell.angle_beta   90.00
_cell.angle_gamma   90.00
#
_symmetry.space_group_name_H-M   'P 1'
#
loop_
_entity.id
_entity.type
_entity.pdbx_description
1 polymer ?
#
loop_
_entity_poly.entity_id
_entity_poly.type
_entity_poly.pdbx_seq_one_letter_code
_entity_poly.pdbx_strand_id
1 'polypeptide(L)'
;MREVLELPVVQAAEPQILCADGLDAELRWVHVTESSENIELLSGGELVLSTLRNVNDVRAFISALRGAGVVAVIIEDTSGTSINASDLGLPVIVLRRRTRFVAITEVIHQLLVAQQLEAVQFSRTVHEIYTELSLSEADEAQIVSSTAQLLNAPVVLEDVRHRVLAHAQAQLEDWINRSKFVGFLEHTGRATGAEDWLQTPVGAARRRWGRLIIPADLADDDRAAMVLERAGQALTIARLSGRDERELLYQTRTATLHELAAGHQYSEKELAIRTQALGLASAPYYVPVVISTAAAASATETQLADRALLEVLDQLADTLHLGILAGLLKPGYLALLIPVRARELTDSTLQGFTRRLAEQLTDPVAIGIGPEGTLATAIAGLEQASQVAEIVPNLPTRARPYYRFADLRLRGVLSSMGNDPRLRTFAHAELGALLNPLDEPALDLLELYLAHSGNKSALAKAGYLSRPTLYARLAKLEAKLGVGLDSAESRASLQVALLWYRLHG
;
A
#
# COMPACT_ATOMS: atom_id res chain seq x y z
N MET A 1 22.98 -12.00 38.21
CA MET A 1 23.91 -12.63 39.22
C MET A 1 24.03 -14.15 39.14
N ARG A 2 23.04 -14.90 38.63
CA ARG A 2 23.12 -16.38 38.55
C ARG A 2 24.35 -16.90 37.80
N GLU A 3 24.65 -16.34 36.63
CA GLU A 3 25.83 -16.71 35.84
C GLU A 3 27.14 -16.51 36.61
N VAL A 4 27.23 -15.46 37.43
CA VAL A 4 28.41 -15.17 38.27
C VAL A 4 28.63 -16.27 39.32
N LEU A 5 27.55 -16.82 39.88
CA LEU A 5 27.64 -17.91 40.86
C LEU A 5 28.12 -19.21 40.22
N GLU A 6 27.84 -19.45 38.94
CA GLU A 6 28.27 -20.65 38.22
C GLU A 6 29.75 -20.59 37.81
N LEU A 7 30.41 -19.44 37.94
CA LEU A 7 31.82 -19.30 37.57
C LEU A 7 32.70 -20.25 38.39
N PRO A 8 33.64 -20.98 37.74
CA PRO A 8 34.52 -21.92 38.43
C PRO A 8 35.31 -21.29 39.59
N VAL A 9 35.72 -20.03 39.44
CA VAL A 9 36.45 -19.28 40.47
C VAL A 9 35.58 -18.98 41.71
N VAL A 10 34.28 -18.78 41.53
CA VAL A 10 33.32 -18.55 42.61
C VAL A 10 32.90 -19.87 43.24
N GLN A 11 32.65 -20.91 42.44
CA GLN A 11 32.32 -22.26 42.92
C GLN A 11 33.47 -22.89 43.73
N ALA A 12 34.73 -22.69 43.31
CA ALA A 12 35.90 -23.16 44.05
C ALA A 12 36.04 -22.54 45.45
N ALA A 13 35.36 -21.41 45.69
CA ALA A 13 35.34 -20.69 46.94
C ALA A 13 34.25 -21.20 47.93
N GLU A 14 33.49 -22.23 47.55
CA GLU A 14 32.35 -22.79 48.30
C GLU A 14 31.33 -21.69 48.68
N PRO A 15 30.60 -21.13 47.69
CA PRO A 15 29.71 -20.00 47.91
C PRO A 15 28.44 -20.46 48.65
N GLN A 16 28.11 -19.80 49.75
CA GLN A 16 26.88 -19.97 50.50
C GLN A 16 25.98 -18.75 50.33
N ILE A 17 24.80 -18.94 49.75
CA ILE A 17 23.82 -17.86 49.56
C ILE A 17 23.06 -17.67 50.88
N LEU A 18 23.16 -16.47 51.47
CA LEU A 18 22.46 -16.08 52.70
C LEU A 18 21.16 -15.32 52.42
N CYS A 19 21.10 -14.61 51.30
CA CYS A 19 19.89 -13.96 50.78
C CYS A 19 19.88 -14.13 49.25
N ALA A 20 18.76 -14.59 48.70
CA ALA A 20 18.58 -14.85 47.27
C ALA A 20 17.72 -13.78 46.56
N ASP A 21 17.21 -12.81 47.30
CA ASP A 21 16.31 -11.78 46.78
C ASP A 21 17.06 -10.88 45.78
N GLY A 22 16.68 -10.91 44.50
CA GLY A 22 17.28 -10.06 43.46
C GLY A 22 18.44 -10.69 42.68
N LEU A 23 18.60 -12.02 42.69
CA LEU A 23 19.64 -12.72 41.90
C LEU A 23 19.55 -12.52 40.38
N ASP A 24 18.40 -12.05 39.89
CA ASP A 24 18.14 -11.78 38.48
C ASP A 24 18.52 -10.33 38.09
N ALA A 25 19.06 -9.54 39.02
CA ALA A 25 19.56 -8.20 38.72
C ALA A 25 20.73 -8.22 37.74
N GLU A 26 20.72 -7.25 36.82
CA GLU A 26 21.74 -7.02 35.81
C GLU A 26 23.02 -6.44 36.44
N LEU A 27 24.16 -7.05 36.15
CA LEU A 27 25.45 -6.66 36.71
C LEU A 27 26.20 -5.77 35.73
N ARG A 28 26.55 -4.57 36.15
CA ARG A 28 27.30 -3.60 35.32
C ARG A 28 28.80 -3.60 35.59
N TRP A 29 29.21 -3.84 36.83
CA TRP A 29 30.60 -3.68 37.26
C TRP A 29 30.89 -4.44 38.56
N VAL A 30 32.17 -4.71 38.84
CA VAL A 30 32.59 -5.33 40.11
C VAL A 30 33.51 -4.39 40.87
N HIS A 31 33.18 -4.13 42.13
CA HIS A 31 33.95 -3.26 43.01
C HIS A 31 34.44 -4.02 44.24
N VAL A 32 35.67 -3.75 44.67
CA VAL A 32 36.22 -4.31 45.91
C VAL A 32 36.27 -3.19 46.95
N THR A 33 35.58 -3.35 48.07
CA THR A 33 35.62 -2.38 49.17
C THR A 33 35.77 -3.06 50.52
N GLU A 34 36.57 -2.46 51.39
CA GLU A 34 36.79 -2.91 52.77
C GLU A 34 36.33 -1.88 53.80
N SER A 35 35.74 -0.75 53.39
CA SER A 35 35.27 0.30 54.30
C SER A 35 33.86 0.78 53.96
N SER A 36 33.13 1.24 54.99
CA SER A 36 31.81 1.86 54.84
C SER A 36 31.86 3.32 54.37
N GLU A 37 33.03 3.96 54.43
CA GLU A 37 33.21 5.40 54.12
C GLU A 37 33.10 5.73 52.62
N ASN A 38 33.33 4.75 51.74
CA ASN A 38 33.37 4.97 50.28
C ASN A 38 32.10 4.53 49.54
N ILE A 39 31.05 4.15 50.26
CA ILE A 39 29.80 3.63 49.65
C ILE A 39 29.07 4.73 48.85
N GLU A 40 29.24 6.00 49.20
CA GLU A 40 28.62 7.13 48.51
C GLU A 40 29.18 7.39 47.09
N LEU A 41 30.31 6.75 46.74
CA LEU A 41 30.94 6.89 45.42
C LEU A 41 30.45 5.86 44.39
N LEU A 42 29.61 4.90 44.80
CA LEU A 42 29.09 3.85 43.94
C LEU A 42 28.00 4.41 43.02
N SER A 43 27.96 3.94 41.77
CA SER A 43 27.04 4.44 40.74
C SER A 43 25.80 3.56 40.54
N GLY A 44 25.68 2.47 41.30
CA GLY A 44 24.62 1.47 41.19
C GLY A 44 24.83 0.46 40.05
N GLY A 45 24.22 -0.72 40.17
CA GLY A 45 24.42 -1.85 39.24
C GLY A 45 25.66 -2.68 39.54
N GLU A 46 26.31 -2.46 40.69
CA GLU A 46 27.62 -3.03 41.01
C GLU A 46 27.51 -4.29 41.88
N LEU A 47 28.43 -5.25 41.68
CA LEU A 47 28.70 -6.34 42.60
C LEU A 47 29.84 -5.94 43.52
N VAL A 48 29.61 -5.98 44.83
CA VAL A 48 30.62 -5.62 45.81
C VAL A 48 31.29 -6.87 46.39
N LEU A 49 32.62 -6.91 46.36
CA LEU A 49 33.46 -7.91 47.01
C LEU A 49 34.06 -7.32 48.29
N SER A 50 33.89 -7.99 49.44
CA SER A 50 34.41 -7.49 50.72
C SER A 50 34.93 -8.60 51.63
N THR A 51 35.93 -8.29 52.44
CA THR A 51 36.49 -9.18 53.48
C THR A 51 35.93 -8.86 54.88
N LEU A 52 35.07 -7.84 55.02
CA LEU A 52 34.50 -7.31 56.27
C LEU A 52 35.51 -6.93 57.38
N ARG A 53 36.82 -6.90 57.09
CA ARG A 53 37.87 -6.71 58.12
C ARG A 53 37.77 -5.40 58.90
N ASN A 54 37.30 -4.33 58.26
CA ASN A 54 37.14 -3.02 58.88
C ASN A 54 35.66 -2.62 59.03
N VAL A 55 34.74 -3.59 59.03
CA VAL A 55 33.30 -3.35 59.15
C VAL A 55 32.83 -3.79 60.54
N ASN A 56 32.48 -2.82 61.39
CA ASN A 56 32.00 -3.09 62.75
C ASN A 56 30.52 -3.53 62.78
N ASP A 57 29.70 -2.99 61.87
CA ASP A 57 28.27 -3.34 61.73
C ASP A 57 27.99 -3.80 60.29
N VAL A 58 27.96 -5.12 60.11
CA VAL A 58 27.72 -5.78 58.82
C VAL A 58 26.31 -5.47 58.29
N ARG A 59 25.32 -5.30 59.17
CA ARG A 59 23.93 -5.06 58.75
C ARG A 59 23.78 -3.63 58.23
N ALA A 60 24.37 -2.66 58.91
CA ALA A 60 24.42 -1.27 58.44
C ALA A 60 25.18 -1.16 57.11
N PHE A 61 26.29 -1.88 56.96
CA PHE A 61 27.06 -1.92 55.72
C PHE A 61 26.23 -2.44 54.54
N ILE A 62 25.59 -3.61 54.67
CA ILE A 62 24.76 -4.18 53.60
C ILE A 62 23.56 -3.26 53.26
N SER A 63 22.96 -2.64 54.27
CA SER A 63 21.85 -1.68 54.07
C SER A 63 22.31 -0.45 53.29
N ALA A 64 23.51 0.07 53.58
CA ALA A 64 24.10 1.19 52.85
C ALA A 64 24.41 0.82 51.39
N LEU A 65 24.95 -0.38 51.13
CA LEU A 65 25.17 -0.87 49.76
C LEU A 65 23.87 -0.94 48.97
N ARG A 66 22.79 -1.47 49.58
CA ARG A 66 21.48 -1.50 48.95
C ARG A 66 20.96 -0.09 48.64
N GLY A 67 21.14 0.86 49.55
CA GLY A 67 20.79 2.26 49.35
C GLY A 67 21.54 2.92 48.19
N ALA A 68 22.77 2.49 47.92
CA ALA A 68 23.60 2.95 46.80
C ALA A 68 23.30 2.22 45.47
N GLY A 69 22.32 1.32 45.42
CA GLY A 69 21.93 0.60 44.20
C GLY A 69 22.86 -0.56 43.83
N VAL A 70 23.64 -1.10 44.77
CA VAL A 70 24.41 -2.33 44.59
C VAL A 70 23.47 -3.50 44.30
N VAL A 71 23.84 -4.37 43.37
CA VAL A 71 22.98 -5.49 42.91
C VAL A 71 23.26 -6.80 43.65
N ALA A 72 24.44 -6.94 44.24
CA ALA A 72 24.79 -8.07 45.11
C ALA A 72 26.07 -7.78 45.91
N VAL A 73 26.28 -8.53 46.99
CA VAL A 73 27.53 -8.53 47.75
C VAL A 73 28.06 -9.95 47.95
N ILE A 74 29.35 -10.13 47.68
CA ILE A 74 30.12 -11.35 47.96
C ILE A 74 31.09 -11.04 49.09
N ILE A 75 31.01 -11.82 50.16
CA ILE A 75 31.76 -11.64 51.39
C ILE A 75 32.71 -12.82 51.60
N GLU A 76 34.00 -12.56 51.77
CA GLU A 76 34.94 -13.59 52.21
C GLU A 76 34.87 -13.73 53.74
N ASP A 77 34.33 -14.85 54.25
CA ASP A 77 34.32 -15.18 55.68
C ASP A 77 34.80 -16.62 55.91
N THR A 78 36.09 -16.71 56.25
CA THR A 78 36.77 -17.98 56.60
C THR A 78 36.70 -18.29 58.09
N SER A 79 36.16 -17.36 58.90
CA SER A 79 36.14 -17.45 60.37
C SER A 79 34.86 -18.09 60.91
N GLY A 80 33.84 -18.28 60.06
CA GLY A 80 32.57 -18.88 60.46
C GLY A 80 31.65 -17.92 61.22
N THR A 81 31.75 -16.62 60.93
CA THR A 81 30.94 -15.58 61.58
C THR A 81 29.49 -15.73 61.16
N SER A 82 28.56 -15.73 62.12
CA SER A 82 27.12 -15.82 61.84
C SER A 82 26.59 -14.49 61.31
N ILE A 83 26.61 -14.30 59.99
CA ILE A 83 26.03 -13.14 59.31
C ILE A 83 24.52 -13.38 59.12
N ASN A 84 23.67 -12.61 59.80
CA ASN A 84 22.22 -12.67 59.61
C ASN A 84 21.78 -11.62 58.58
N ALA A 85 21.52 -12.07 57.34
CA ALA A 85 21.26 -11.21 56.19
C ALA A 85 20.02 -11.58 55.36
N SER A 86 19.19 -12.55 55.81
CA SER A 86 18.06 -13.07 55.02
C SER A 86 17.05 -11.99 54.61
N ASP A 87 16.84 -11.00 55.47
CA ASP A 87 15.75 -10.02 55.34
C ASP A 87 16.22 -8.66 54.76
N LEU A 88 17.43 -8.61 54.20
CA LEU A 88 18.04 -7.35 53.74
C LEU A 88 17.66 -6.98 52.30
N GLY A 89 16.99 -7.87 51.56
CA GLY A 89 16.49 -7.62 50.20
C GLY A 89 17.60 -7.27 49.20
N LEU A 90 18.80 -7.79 49.42
CA LEU A 90 19.98 -7.70 48.56
C LEU A 90 20.60 -9.10 48.51
N PRO A 91 21.02 -9.64 47.36
CA PRO A 91 21.72 -10.91 47.32
C PRO A 91 23.03 -10.84 48.11
N VAL A 92 23.16 -11.71 49.12
CA VAL A 92 24.35 -11.81 49.99
C VAL A 92 24.92 -13.21 49.86
N ILE A 93 26.16 -13.31 49.42
CA ILE A 93 26.87 -14.57 49.20
C ILE A 93 28.14 -14.58 50.04
N VAL A 94 28.35 -15.65 50.80
CA VAL A 94 29.55 -15.84 51.61
C VAL A 94 30.44 -16.89 51.00
N LEU A 95 31.72 -16.56 50.79
CA LEU A 95 32.75 -17.50 50.35
C LEU A 95 33.41 -18.11 51.59
N ARG A 96 33.36 -19.44 51.71
CA ARG A 96 33.93 -20.19 52.85
C ARG A 96 35.41 -20.49 52.69
N ARG A 97 35.95 -20.38 51.47
CA ARG A 97 37.39 -20.48 51.20
C ARG A 97 37.98 -19.14 50.79
N ARG A 98 39.22 -18.92 51.27
CA ARG A 98 40.01 -17.74 50.90
C ARG A 98 40.22 -17.71 49.39
N THR A 99 39.82 -16.62 48.76
CA THR A 99 39.79 -16.49 47.30
C THR A 99 40.43 -15.17 46.89
N ARG A 100 41.20 -15.20 45.80
CA ARG A 100 41.79 -13.96 45.27
C ARG A 100 40.67 -13.18 44.59
N PHE A 101 40.19 -12.10 45.19
CA PHE A 101 39.20 -11.22 44.58
C PHE A 101 39.62 -10.73 43.19
N VAL A 102 40.92 -10.55 42.94
CA VAL A 102 41.46 -10.26 41.60
C VAL A 102 41.07 -11.30 40.56
N ALA A 103 41.02 -12.60 40.92
CA ALA A 103 40.62 -13.65 39.99
C ALA A 103 39.11 -13.62 39.70
N ILE A 104 38.30 -13.21 40.68
CA ILE A 104 36.85 -13.01 40.49
C ILE A 104 36.60 -11.78 39.63
N THR A 105 37.23 -10.64 39.95
CA THR A 105 37.06 -9.39 39.19
C THR A 105 37.57 -9.52 37.76
N GLU A 106 38.68 -10.21 37.51
CA GLU A 106 39.22 -10.43 36.17
C GLU A 106 38.26 -11.21 35.29
N VAL A 107 37.72 -12.34 35.77
CA VAL A 107 36.78 -13.16 35.01
C VAL A 107 35.48 -12.40 34.75
N ILE A 108 34.94 -11.72 35.76
CA ILE A 108 33.69 -10.97 35.57
C ILE A 108 33.89 -9.78 34.63
N HIS A 109 34.99 -9.02 34.75
CA HIS A 109 35.28 -7.94 33.81
C HIS A 109 35.48 -8.45 32.39
N GLN A 110 36.15 -9.59 32.19
CA GLN A 110 36.27 -10.20 30.87
C GLN A 110 34.91 -10.56 30.28
N LEU A 111 33.98 -11.11 31.08
CA LEU A 111 32.62 -11.43 30.64
C LEU A 111 31.82 -10.17 30.29
N LEU A 112 31.86 -9.15 31.14
CA LEU A 112 31.17 -7.87 30.90
C LEU A 112 31.68 -7.17 29.64
N VAL A 113 33.00 -7.15 29.44
CA VAL A 113 33.63 -6.58 28.23
C VAL A 113 33.27 -7.40 26.99
N ALA A 114 33.27 -8.74 27.08
CA ALA A 114 32.89 -9.61 25.98
C ALA A 114 31.43 -9.38 25.55
N GLN A 115 30.50 -9.27 26.50
CA GLN A 115 29.09 -8.95 26.23
C GLN A 115 28.93 -7.60 25.53
N GLN A 116 29.64 -6.56 25.99
CA GLN A 116 29.61 -5.25 25.33
C GLN A 116 30.18 -5.29 23.91
N LEU A 117 31.28 -6.02 23.71
CA LEU A 117 31.88 -6.18 22.39
C LEU A 117 30.95 -6.94 21.44
N GLU A 118 30.27 -7.99 21.92
CA GLU A 118 29.29 -8.75 21.15
C GLU A 118 28.12 -7.87 20.70
N ALA A 119 27.56 -7.05 21.60
CA ALA A 119 26.47 -6.13 21.27
C ALA A 119 26.86 -5.13 20.16
N VAL A 120 28.07 -4.55 20.27
CA VAL A 120 28.60 -3.62 19.27
C VAL A 120 28.85 -4.33 17.93
N GLN A 121 29.45 -5.51 17.95
CA GLN A 121 29.68 -6.32 16.75
C GLN A 121 28.38 -6.69 16.07
N PHE A 122 27.36 -7.12 16.83
CA PHE A 122 26.06 -7.45 16.29
C PHE A 122 25.39 -6.25 15.62
N SER A 123 25.38 -5.08 16.28
CA SER A 123 24.84 -3.84 15.69
C SER A 123 25.53 -3.49 14.37
N ARG A 124 26.86 -3.66 14.31
CA ARG A 124 27.64 -3.47 13.09
C ARG A 124 27.26 -4.47 11.99
N THR A 125 27.18 -5.75 12.30
CA THR A 125 26.78 -6.80 11.34
C THR A 125 25.38 -6.54 10.78
N VAL A 126 24.43 -6.17 11.64
CA VAL A 126 23.08 -5.79 11.22
C VAL A 126 23.13 -4.60 10.26
N HIS A 127 23.91 -3.56 10.59
CA HIS A 127 24.05 -2.39 9.72
C HIS A 127 24.66 -2.75 8.36
N GLU A 128 25.72 -3.56 8.32
CA GLU A 128 26.39 -4.00 7.09
C GLU A 128 25.43 -4.79 6.19
N ILE A 129 24.69 -5.77 6.73
CA ILE A 129 23.72 -6.59 6.00
C ILE A 129 22.64 -5.74 5.35
N TYR A 130 21.97 -4.85 6.10
CA TYR A 130 20.88 -4.05 5.52
C TYR A 130 21.39 -2.94 4.60
N THR A 131 22.62 -2.47 4.77
CA THR A 131 23.26 -1.56 3.81
C THR A 131 23.52 -2.28 2.49
N GLU A 132 24.05 -3.50 2.52
CA GLU A 132 24.27 -4.32 1.33
C GLU A 132 22.95 -4.64 0.61
N LEU A 133 21.93 -5.09 1.36
CA LEU A 133 20.59 -5.34 0.80
C LEU A 133 20.00 -4.09 0.12
N SER A 134 20.16 -2.91 0.73
CA SER A 134 19.69 -1.64 0.16
C SER A 134 20.45 -1.25 -1.11
N LEU A 135 21.75 -1.55 -1.19
CA LEU A 135 22.58 -1.26 -2.37
C LEU A 135 22.38 -2.26 -3.50
N SER A 136 22.05 -3.52 -3.18
CA SER A 136 21.81 -4.61 -4.13
C SER A 136 20.41 -4.63 -4.75
N GLU A 137 19.59 -3.60 -4.48
CA GLU A 137 18.18 -3.52 -4.91
C GLU A 137 17.34 -4.74 -4.48
N ALA A 138 17.59 -5.24 -3.27
CA ALA A 138 16.87 -6.40 -2.75
C ALA A 138 15.35 -6.16 -2.69
N ASP A 139 14.58 -7.14 -3.17
CA ASP A 139 13.12 -7.08 -3.12
C ASP A 139 12.58 -7.25 -1.69
N GLU A 140 11.29 -6.96 -1.48
CA GLU A 140 10.71 -7.04 -0.14
C GLU A 140 10.78 -8.46 0.47
N ALA A 141 10.75 -9.51 -0.36
CA ALA A 141 10.81 -10.89 0.10
C ALA A 141 12.21 -11.28 0.57
N GLN A 142 13.26 -10.84 -0.12
CA GLN A 142 14.66 -11.04 0.24
C GLN A 142 15.00 -10.36 1.56
N ILE A 143 14.51 -9.13 1.77
CA ILE A 143 14.71 -8.40 3.02
C ILE A 143 14.02 -9.16 4.17
N VAL A 144 12.74 -9.54 4.02
CA VAL A 144 11.99 -10.31 5.03
C VAL A 144 12.66 -11.66 5.35
N SER A 145 13.13 -12.38 4.33
CA SER A 145 13.84 -13.65 4.53
C SER A 145 15.15 -13.47 5.29
N SER A 146 15.93 -12.45 4.96
CA SER A 146 17.19 -12.13 5.65
C SER A 146 16.94 -11.74 7.11
N THR A 147 15.88 -10.97 7.37
CA THR A 147 15.45 -10.64 8.74
C THR A 147 15.10 -11.90 9.54
N ALA A 148 14.31 -12.81 8.97
CA ALA A 148 13.91 -14.05 9.63
C ALA A 148 15.12 -14.96 9.93
N GLN A 149 16.07 -15.06 9.00
CA GLN A 149 17.30 -15.83 9.21
C GLN A 149 18.18 -15.23 10.31
N LEU A 150 18.34 -13.90 10.33
CA LEU A 150 19.18 -13.22 11.31
C LEU A 150 18.58 -13.26 12.73
N LEU A 151 17.25 -13.27 12.85
CA LEU A 151 16.54 -13.38 14.13
C LEU A 151 16.24 -14.81 14.54
N ASN A 152 16.38 -15.78 13.62
CA ASN A 152 15.91 -17.15 13.80
C ASN A 152 14.45 -17.19 14.30
N ALA A 153 13.60 -16.35 13.70
CA ALA A 153 12.22 -16.13 14.11
C ALA A 153 11.32 -15.86 12.88
N PRO A 154 10.01 -16.16 12.94
CA PRO A 154 9.08 -15.84 11.86
C PRO A 154 8.96 -14.33 11.66
N VAL A 155 8.92 -13.88 10.42
CA VAL A 155 8.76 -12.46 10.07
C VAL A 155 7.68 -12.31 9.01
N VAL A 156 6.79 -11.33 9.20
CA VAL A 156 5.71 -11.01 8.26
C VAL A 156 5.75 -9.52 7.94
N LEU A 157 5.69 -9.18 6.65
CA LEU A 157 5.43 -7.84 6.15
C LEU A 157 3.97 -7.76 5.69
N GLU A 158 3.22 -6.80 6.22
CA GLU A 158 1.84 -6.56 5.78
C GLU A 158 1.58 -5.08 5.45
N ASP A 159 0.54 -4.81 4.66
CA ASP A 159 0.06 -3.46 4.37
C ASP A 159 -0.91 -2.92 5.45
N VAL A 160 -1.32 -1.66 5.32
CA VAL A 160 -2.33 -1.01 6.20
C VAL A 160 -3.72 -1.68 6.17
N ARG A 161 -3.97 -2.61 5.24
CA ARG A 161 -5.21 -3.39 5.15
C ARG A 161 -5.03 -4.82 5.69
N HIS A 162 -3.92 -5.09 6.38
CA HIS A 162 -3.53 -6.41 6.92
C HIS A 162 -3.30 -7.48 5.84
N ARG A 163 -3.03 -7.09 4.59
CA ARG A 163 -2.63 -8.03 3.54
C ARG A 163 -1.14 -8.31 3.65
N VAL A 164 -0.79 -9.59 3.73
CA VAL A 164 0.60 -10.05 3.72
C VAL A 164 1.22 -9.73 2.37
N LEU A 165 2.29 -8.94 2.38
CA LEU A 165 3.08 -8.58 1.19
C LEU A 165 4.26 -9.53 1.01
N ALA A 166 4.86 -9.97 2.12
CA ALA A 166 5.94 -10.96 2.15
C ALA A 166 5.99 -11.63 3.54
N HIS A 167 6.49 -12.86 3.63
CA HIS A 167 6.65 -13.57 4.89
C HIS A 167 7.80 -14.59 4.82
N ALA A 168 8.38 -14.90 5.98
CA ALA A 168 9.37 -15.95 6.12
C ALA A 168 9.13 -16.72 7.43
N GLN A 169 9.11 -18.05 7.34
CA GLN A 169 8.94 -18.99 8.47
C GLN A 169 7.65 -18.83 9.30
N ALA A 170 6.70 -18.00 8.85
CA ALA A 170 5.46 -17.68 9.57
C ALA A 170 4.24 -18.53 9.13
N GLN A 171 3.37 -18.88 10.08
CA GLN A 171 2.07 -19.51 9.84
C GLN A 171 0.98 -18.45 9.65
N LEU A 172 0.32 -18.47 8.49
CA LEU A 172 -0.62 -17.41 8.05
C LEU A 172 -2.10 -17.76 8.22
N GLU A 173 -2.42 -18.84 8.94
CA GLU A 173 -3.81 -19.22 9.18
C GLU A 173 -4.56 -18.13 9.94
N ASP A 174 -5.72 -17.75 9.39
CA ASP A 174 -6.59 -16.67 9.88
C ASP A 174 -5.89 -15.32 10.14
N TRP A 175 -4.81 -15.05 9.39
CA TRP A 175 -3.91 -13.91 9.63
C TRP A 175 -4.64 -12.56 9.71
N ILE A 176 -5.49 -12.26 8.74
CA ILE A 176 -6.19 -10.96 8.64
C ILE A 176 -7.03 -10.70 9.88
N ASN A 177 -7.69 -11.72 10.43
CA ASN A 177 -8.53 -11.56 11.61
C ASN A 177 -7.69 -11.40 12.88
N ARG A 178 -6.59 -12.15 13.03
CA ARG A 178 -5.64 -12.00 14.15
C ARG A 178 -4.95 -10.64 14.15
N SER A 179 -4.39 -10.25 13.01
CA SER A 179 -3.59 -9.03 12.83
C SER A 179 -4.38 -7.73 13.10
N LYS A 180 -5.68 -7.70 12.77
CA LYS A 180 -6.58 -6.57 13.05
C LYS A 180 -6.69 -6.23 14.53
N PHE A 181 -6.63 -7.22 15.42
CA PHE A 181 -6.80 -7.02 16.87
C PHE A 181 -5.50 -6.66 17.60
N VAL A 182 -4.34 -6.77 16.95
CA VAL A 182 -3.04 -6.38 17.50
C VAL A 182 -2.84 -4.86 17.45
N GLY A 183 -3.44 -4.17 16.46
CA GLY A 183 -3.35 -2.71 16.33
C GLY A 183 -1.99 -2.22 15.83
N PHE A 184 -1.98 -1.09 15.13
CA PHE A 184 -0.78 -0.52 14.50
C PHE A 184 -0.01 0.37 15.50
N LEU A 185 1.31 0.22 15.55
CA LEU A 185 2.18 1.08 16.37
C LEU A 185 2.92 2.12 15.51
N GLU A 186 3.10 3.33 16.08
CA GLU A 186 3.89 4.42 15.49
C GLU A 186 5.39 4.27 15.72
N HIS A 187 5.77 3.37 16.64
CA HIS A 187 7.15 3.04 17.01
C HIS A 187 7.33 1.53 17.05
N THR A 188 8.59 1.08 17.14
CA THR A 188 8.89 -0.33 17.37
C THR A 188 8.50 -0.72 18.78
N GLY A 189 7.86 -1.87 18.92
CA GLY A 189 7.46 -2.38 20.23
C GLY A 189 6.41 -3.48 20.12
N ARG A 190 6.02 -4.02 21.27
CA ARG A 190 4.90 -4.95 21.36
C ARG A 190 3.59 -4.21 21.58
N ALA A 191 2.50 -4.75 21.06
CA ALA A 191 1.18 -4.17 21.23
C ALA A 191 0.45 -4.75 22.44
N THR A 192 -0.30 -3.91 23.16
CA THR A 192 -1.16 -4.33 24.26
C THR A 192 -2.49 -4.91 23.74
N GLY A 193 -2.41 -6.06 23.06
CA GLY A 193 -3.55 -6.75 22.45
C GLY A 193 -3.71 -8.21 22.92
N ALA A 194 -4.61 -8.96 22.27
CA ALA A 194 -4.78 -10.40 22.53
C ALA A 194 -3.56 -11.23 22.08
N GLU A 195 -2.82 -10.72 21.10
CA GLU A 195 -1.51 -11.25 20.72
C GLU A 195 -0.46 -10.15 20.89
N ASP A 196 0.62 -10.50 21.59
CA ASP A 196 1.66 -9.57 22.02
C ASP A 196 2.82 -9.56 21.01
N TRP A 197 2.54 -9.23 19.74
CA TRP A 197 3.57 -9.31 18.69
C TRP A 197 4.49 -8.10 18.67
N LEU A 198 5.79 -8.35 18.52
CA LEU A 198 6.77 -7.31 18.25
C LEU A 198 6.60 -6.82 16.81
N GLN A 199 6.46 -5.51 16.62
CA GLN A 199 6.25 -4.91 15.31
C GLN A 199 7.02 -3.61 15.14
N THR A 200 7.29 -3.22 13.89
CA THR A 200 7.80 -1.89 13.53
C THR A 200 7.07 -1.34 12.30
N PRO A 201 6.73 -0.03 12.26
CA PRO A 201 6.08 0.56 11.10
C PRO A 201 7.05 0.74 9.91
N VAL A 202 6.55 0.48 8.70
CA VAL A 202 7.29 0.59 7.43
C VAL A 202 6.72 1.75 6.59
N GLY A 203 7.61 2.58 6.05
CA GLY A 203 7.31 3.80 5.30
C GLY A 203 7.81 5.06 6.01
N ALA A 204 7.83 6.20 5.31
CA ALA A 204 8.23 7.48 5.92
C ALA A 204 7.21 7.93 7.00
N ALA A 205 7.65 8.73 7.97
CA ALA A 205 6.83 9.12 9.14
C ALA A 205 5.43 9.65 8.79
N ARG A 206 5.27 10.38 7.68
CA ARG A 206 3.97 10.92 7.23
C ARG A 206 3.20 10.01 6.26
N ARG A 207 3.78 8.89 5.85
CA ARG A 207 3.26 8.00 4.80
C ARG A 207 3.68 6.55 5.04
N ARG A 208 3.32 6.02 6.22
CA ARG A 208 3.43 4.59 6.53
C ARG A 208 2.51 3.81 5.59
N TRP A 209 2.99 2.70 5.07
CA TRP A 209 2.26 1.87 4.10
C TRP A 209 2.13 0.41 4.55
N GLY A 210 2.87 0.02 5.57
CA GLY A 210 2.86 -1.33 6.10
C GLY A 210 3.60 -1.41 7.43
N ARG A 211 3.75 -2.62 7.94
CA ARG A 211 4.53 -2.92 9.15
C ARG A 211 5.20 -4.28 9.00
N LEU A 212 6.33 -4.43 9.68
CA LEU A 212 7.01 -5.71 9.86
C LEU A 212 6.64 -6.26 11.25
N ILE A 213 6.37 -7.55 11.33
CA ILE A 213 5.81 -8.21 12.51
C ILE A 213 6.59 -9.51 12.78
N ILE A 214 6.87 -9.78 14.05
CA ILE A 214 7.35 -11.07 14.54
C ILE A 214 6.25 -11.70 15.39
N PRO A 215 5.52 -12.69 14.85
CA PRO A 215 4.43 -13.36 15.56
C PRO A 215 4.95 -14.49 16.45
N ALA A 216 5.95 -14.21 17.30
CA ALA A 216 6.56 -15.19 18.20
C ALA A 216 7.15 -14.51 19.44
N ASP A 217 7.28 -15.28 20.52
CA ASP A 217 8.05 -14.88 21.70
C ASP A 217 9.55 -14.99 21.44
N LEU A 218 10.28 -13.99 21.93
CA LEU A 218 11.70 -13.83 21.68
C LEU A 218 12.45 -13.85 23.02
N ALA A 219 13.69 -14.33 22.99
CA ALA A 219 14.55 -14.31 24.17
C ALA A 219 15.09 -12.90 24.48
N ASP A 220 15.22 -12.05 23.44
CA ASP A 220 15.79 -10.71 23.52
C ASP A 220 15.03 -9.78 22.57
N ASP A 221 14.06 -9.06 23.12
CA ASP A 221 13.22 -8.12 22.37
C ASP A 221 13.99 -6.89 21.89
N ASP A 222 14.98 -6.41 22.65
CA ASP A 222 15.76 -5.21 22.30
C ASP A 222 16.61 -5.48 21.05
N ARG A 223 17.26 -6.65 21.02
CA ARG A 223 18.03 -7.11 19.87
C ARG A 223 17.14 -7.30 18.65
N ALA A 224 15.95 -7.89 18.82
CA ALA A 224 15.01 -8.08 17.73
C ALA A 224 14.43 -6.77 17.22
N ALA A 225 14.08 -5.84 18.11
CA ALA A 225 13.58 -4.51 17.78
C ALA A 225 14.60 -3.74 16.93
N MET A 226 15.89 -3.78 17.29
CA MET A 226 16.95 -3.15 16.50
C MET A 226 17.00 -3.70 15.07
N VAL A 227 16.89 -5.02 14.89
CA VAL A 227 16.92 -5.65 13.57
C VAL A 227 15.67 -5.32 12.76
N LEU A 228 14.50 -5.38 13.38
CA LEU A 228 13.22 -4.97 12.82
C LEU A 228 13.29 -3.54 12.29
N GLU A 229 13.77 -2.60 13.09
CA GLU A 229 13.91 -1.19 12.69
C GLU A 229 14.77 -1.03 11.45
N ARG A 230 15.91 -1.73 11.39
CA ARG A 230 16.80 -1.69 10.24
C ARG A 230 16.15 -2.32 9.01
N ALA A 231 15.43 -3.43 9.16
CA ALA A 231 14.64 -4.03 8.08
C ALA A 231 13.54 -3.07 7.58
N GLY A 232 12.81 -2.42 8.48
CA GLY A 232 11.76 -1.46 8.15
C GLY A 232 12.30 -0.22 7.42
N GLN A 233 13.49 0.24 7.80
CA GLN A 233 14.21 1.29 7.07
C GLN A 233 14.61 0.83 5.67
N ALA A 234 15.21 -0.35 5.53
CA ALA A 234 15.60 -0.92 4.24
C ALA A 234 14.39 -1.10 3.31
N LEU A 235 13.28 -1.65 3.81
CA LEU A 235 12.02 -1.77 3.05
C LEU A 235 11.45 -0.40 2.62
N THR A 236 11.61 0.62 3.46
CA THR A 236 11.20 1.99 3.12
C THR A 236 12.04 2.52 1.96
N ILE A 237 13.36 2.28 1.98
CA ILE A 237 14.29 2.70 0.92
C ILE A 237 14.02 1.92 -0.36
N ALA A 238 13.95 0.59 -0.31
CA ALA A 238 13.68 -0.27 -1.46
C ALA A 238 12.41 0.15 -2.20
N ARG A 239 11.35 0.49 -1.46
CA ARG A 239 10.09 0.95 -2.06
C ARG A 239 10.11 2.39 -2.56
N LEU A 240 11.01 3.25 -2.07
CA LEU A 240 11.25 4.57 -2.67
C LEU A 240 12.02 4.43 -3.98
N SER A 241 13.11 3.67 -3.99
CA SER A 241 13.93 3.44 -5.18
C SER A 241 13.16 2.76 -6.32
N GLY A 242 12.39 1.70 -6.04
CA GLY A 242 11.56 1.03 -7.06
C GLY A 242 10.35 1.86 -7.53
N ARG A 243 9.91 2.86 -6.74
CA ARG A 243 8.86 3.81 -7.15
C ARG A 243 9.40 4.90 -8.04
N ASP A 244 10.60 5.42 -7.78
CA ASP A 244 11.17 6.54 -8.52
C ASP A 244 11.43 6.19 -9.99
N GLU A 245 11.91 4.98 -10.31
CA GLU A 245 12.15 4.56 -11.70
C GLU A 245 10.86 4.37 -12.50
N ARG A 246 9.87 3.64 -11.94
CA ARG A 246 8.57 3.42 -12.58
C ARG A 246 7.77 4.71 -12.71
N GLU A 247 7.82 5.57 -11.69
CA GLU A 247 7.14 6.87 -11.71
C GLU A 247 7.80 7.82 -12.74
N LEU A 248 9.13 7.79 -12.88
CA LEU A 248 9.83 8.54 -13.93
C LEU A 248 9.50 8.02 -15.33
N LEU A 249 9.48 6.70 -15.54
CA LEU A 249 9.08 6.09 -16.81
C LEU A 249 7.64 6.46 -17.15
N TYR A 250 6.74 6.40 -16.17
CA TYR A 250 5.34 6.79 -16.31
C TYR A 250 5.20 8.27 -16.68
N GLN A 251 5.90 9.17 -15.98
CA GLN A 251 5.90 10.60 -16.29
C GLN A 251 6.40 10.84 -17.71
N THR A 252 7.46 10.13 -18.13
CA THR A 252 8.01 10.23 -19.48
C THR A 252 7.01 9.75 -20.53
N ARG A 253 6.41 8.57 -20.36
CA ARG A 253 5.39 8.01 -21.27
C ARG A 253 4.18 8.93 -21.40
N THR A 254 3.71 9.47 -20.29
CA THR A 254 2.58 10.42 -20.24
C THR A 254 2.92 11.72 -20.96
N ALA A 255 4.08 12.32 -20.68
CA ALA A 255 4.53 13.54 -21.34
C ALA A 255 4.68 13.35 -22.86
N THR A 256 5.25 12.22 -23.29
CA THR A 256 5.36 11.88 -24.71
C THR A 256 3.98 11.68 -25.35
N LEU A 257 3.04 10.98 -24.72
CA LEU A 257 1.69 10.83 -25.27
C LEU A 257 0.98 12.17 -25.44
N HIS A 258 1.12 13.10 -24.49
CA HIS A 258 0.60 14.46 -24.62
C HIS A 258 1.26 15.24 -25.77
N GLU A 259 2.59 15.16 -25.89
CA GLU A 259 3.33 15.79 -26.98
C GLU A 259 2.90 15.27 -28.36
N LEU A 260 2.70 13.94 -28.46
CA LEU A 260 2.25 13.26 -29.67
C LEU A 260 0.80 13.60 -30.02
N ALA A 261 -0.09 13.64 -29.02
CA ALA A 261 -1.49 14.02 -29.20
C ALA A 261 -1.67 15.50 -29.57
N ALA A 262 -0.74 16.38 -29.18
CA ALA A 262 -0.77 17.80 -29.53
C ALA A 262 -0.57 18.09 -31.04
N GLY A 263 -0.32 17.07 -31.87
CA GLY A 263 -0.37 17.20 -33.32
C GLY A 263 0.87 17.82 -33.97
N HIS A 264 2.03 17.75 -33.31
CA HIS A 264 3.31 18.13 -33.92
C HIS A 264 3.58 17.29 -35.18
N GLN A 265 4.06 17.93 -36.25
CA GLN A 265 4.38 17.25 -37.52
C GLN A 265 5.66 16.43 -37.38
N TYR A 266 5.53 15.20 -36.87
CA TYR A 266 6.60 14.21 -36.85
C TYR A 266 6.52 13.31 -38.07
N SER A 267 7.68 12.95 -38.62
CA SER A 267 7.75 11.87 -39.61
C SER A 267 7.42 10.51 -38.97
N GLU A 268 6.91 9.55 -39.73
CA GLU A 268 6.63 8.21 -39.21
C GLU A 268 7.87 7.55 -38.59
N LYS A 269 9.06 7.84 -39.11
CA LYS A 269 10.33 7.35 -38.57
C LYS A 269 10.64 7.93 -37.20
N GLU A 270 10.43 9.23 -36.99
CA GLU A 270 10.64 9.88 -35.69
C GLU A 270 9.64 9.39 -34.64
N LEU A 271 8.37 9.23 -35.04
CA LEU A 271 7.33 8.64 -34.18
C LEU A 271 7.73 7.22 -33.75
N ALA A 272 8.18 6.39 -34.69
CA ALA A 272 8.61 5.03 -34.40
C ALA A 272 9.80 4.99 -33.43
N ILE A 273 10.84 5.81 -33.64
CA ILE A 273 12.02 5.86 -32.75
C ILE A 273 11.61 6.25 -31.32
N ARG A 274 10.84 7.33 -31.18
CA ARG A 274 10.44 7.84 -29.85
C ARG A 274 9.55 6.86 -29.09
N THR A 275 8.57 6.28 -29.75
CA THR A 275 7.63 5.35 -29.11
C THR A 275 8.28 4.00 -28.77
N GLN A 276 9.17 3.50 -29.63
CA GLN A 276 9.93 2.27 -29.37
C GLN A 276 10.88 2.41 -28.18
N ALA A 277 11.53 3.57 -28.03
CA ALA A 277 12.37 3.86 -26.86
C ALA A 277 11.61 3.78 -25.53
N LEU A 278 10.28 3.88 -25.56
CA LEU A 278 9.40 3.83 -24.38
C LEU A 278 8.70 2.47 -24.19
N GLY A 279 9.05 1.47 -25.01
CA GLY A 279 8.56 0.10 -24.90
C GLY A 279 7.49 -0.30 -25.92
N LEU A 280 7.10 0.58 -26.85
CA LEU A 280 6.15 0.20 -27.91
C LEU A 280 6.82 -0.74 -28.91
N ALA A 281 6.26 -1.94 -29.10
CA ALA A 281 6.78 -2.89 -30.08
C ALA A 281 6.48 -2.42 -31.51
N SER A 282 7.42 -2.68 -32.42
CA SER A 282 7.24 -2.39 -33.84
C SER A 282 6.17 -3.30 -34.46
N ALA A 283 5.16 -2.68 -35.08
CA ALA A 283 4.09 -3.36 -35.79
C ALA A 283 3.64 -2.55 -37.03
N PRO A 284 3.03 -3.22 -38.02
CA PRO A 284 2.45 -2.54 -39.19
C PRO A 284 1.16 -1.77 -38.84
N TYR A 285 0.45 -2.18 -37.79
CA TYR A 285 -0.77 -1.52 -37.33
C TYR A 285 -0.74 -1.28 -35.82
N TYR A 286 -1.38 -0.20 -35.40
CA TYR A 286 -1.57 0.15 -33.99
C TYR A 286 -3.03 0.48 -33.75
N VAL A 287 -3.50 0.12 -32.55
CA VAL A 287 -4.88 0.36 -32.11
C VAL A 287 -4.84 1.31 -30.92
N PRO A 288 -5.43 2.51 -31.04
CA PRO A 288 -5.58 3.41 -29.91
C PRO A 288 -6.74 2.96 -29.02
N VAL A 289 -6.43 2.85 -27.73
CA VAL A 289 -7.38 2.45 -26.67
C VAL A 289 -7.37 3.51 -25.60
N VAL A 290 -8.54 3.89 -25.10
CA VAL A 290 -8.67 4.72 -23.89
C VAL A 290 -9.55 4.01 -22.90
N ILE A 291 -9.07 3.90 -21.67
CA ILE A 291 -9.79 3.32 -20.54
C ILE A 291 -10.19 4.47 -19.62
N SER A 292 -11.48 4.56 -19.32
CA SER A 292 -12.01 5.49 -18.32
C SER A 292 -12.36 4.73 -17.04
N THR A 293 -11.85 5.24 -15.93
CA THR A 293 -12.17 4.78 -14.58
C THR A 293 -13.33 5.61 -14.01
N ALA A 294 -14.09 5.02 -13.08
CA ALA A 294 -15.17 5.74 -12.42
C ALA A 294 -14.64 6.99 -11.70
N ALA A 295 -15.44 8.06 -11.70
CA ALA A 295 -15.07 9.30 -11.01
C ALA A 295 -14.92 9.03 -9.50
N ALA A 296 -13.69 9.19 -8.98
CA ALA A 296 -13.41 9.07 -7.55
C ALA A 296 -13.89 10.32 -6.78
N ALA A 297 -14.06 10.20 -5.45
CA ALA A 297 -14.59 11.28 -4.62
C ALA A 297 -13.58 12.43 -4.40
N SER A 298 -12.28 12.16 -4.60
CA SER A 298 -11.21 13.15 -4.49
C SER A 298 -10.14 13.00 -5.58
N ALA A 299 -9.43 14.10 -5.87
CA ALA A 299 -8.31 14.11 -6.81
C ALA A 299 -7.19 13.12 -6.42
N THR A 300 -6.96 12.93 -5.11
CA THR A 300 -5.95 11.98 -4.60
C THR A 300 -6.38 10.54 -4.85
N GLU A 301 -7.66 10.22 -4.72
CA GLU A 301 -8.18 8.88 -5.04
C GLU A 301 -8.10 8.60 -6.54
N THR A 302 -8.42 9.57 -7.40
CA THR A 302 -8.24 9.43 -8.86
C THR A 302 -6.79 9.14 -9.22
N GLN A 303 -5.84 9.87 -8.63
CA GLN A 303 -4.41 9.64 -8.86
C GLN A 303 -3.96 8.24 -8.42
N LEU A 304 -4.47 7.73 -7.30
CA LEU A 304 -4.17 6.38 -6.83
C LEU A 304 -4.79 5.30 -7.73
N ALA A 305 -6.02 5.52 -8.21
CA ALA A 305 -6.69 4.63 -9.15
C ALA A 305 -5.98 4.58 -10.51
N ASP A 306 -5.58 5.74 -11.05
CA ASP A 306 -4.84 5.82 -12.31
C ASP A 306 -3.51 5.06 -12.21
N ARG A 307 -2.78 5.22 -11.08
CA ARG A 307 -1.53 4.48 -10.81
C ARG A 307 -1.76 2.96 -10.72
N ALA A 308 -2.78 2.54 -9.97
CA ALA A 308 -3.09 1.11 -9.83
C ALA A 308 -3.46 0.48 -11.18
N LEU A 309 -4.22 1.20 -12.02
CA LEU A 309 -4.56 0.73 -13.36
C LEU A 309 -3.32 0.59 -14.25
N LEU A 310 -2.37 1.52 -14.19
CA LEU A 310 -1.10 1.42 -14.95
C LEU A 310 -0.29 0.18 -14.56
N GLU A 311 -0.17 -0.10 -13.26
CA GLU A 311 0.53 -1.28 -12.78
C GLU A 311 -0.10 -2.57 -13.32
N VAL A 312 -1.45 -2.64 -13.33
CA VAL A 312 -2.19 -3.75 -13.93
C VAL A 312 -1.92 -3.84 -15.44
N LEU A 313 -1.85 -2.71 -16.14
CA LEU A 313 -1.60 -2.68 -17.58
C LEU A 313 -0.19 -3.11 -17.96
N ASP A 314 0.84 -2.69 -17.21
CA ASP A 314 2.22 -3.15 -17.42
C ASP A 314 2.31 -4.67 -17.16
N GLN A 315 1.70 -5.19 -16.09
CA GLN A 315 1.66 -6.64 -15.83
C GLN A 315 0.93 -7.42 -16.93
N LEU A 316 -0.17 -6.88 -17.46
CA LEU A 316 -0.91 -7.48 -18.56
C LEU A 316 -0.11 -7.46 -19.87
N ALA A 317 0.61 -6.38 -20.13
CA ALA A 317 1.50 -6.24 -21.28
C ALA A 317 2.58 -7.32 -21.24
N ASP A 318 3.21 -7.53 -20.09
CA ASP A 318 4.22 -8.58 -19.89
C ASP A 318 3.62 -9.99 -20.08
N THR A 319 2.46 -10.25 -19.48
CA THR A 319 1.78 -11.56 -19.55
C THR A 319 1.26 -11.89 -20.95
N LEU A 320 0.95 -10.88 -21.75
CA LEU A 320 0.51 -11.03 -23.15
C LEU A 320 1.66 -10.88 -24.14
N HIS A 321 2.88 -10.58 -23.66
CA HIS A 321 4.05 -10.24 -24.47
C HIS A 321 3.75 -9.15 -25.51
N LEU A 322 3.02 -8.10 -25.09
CA LEU A 322 2.68 -6.94 -25.89
C LEU A 322 3.55 -5.77 -25.47
N GLY A 323 4.40 -5.26 -26.36
CA GLY A 323 5.09 -3.98 -26.13
C GLY A 323 4.12 -2.83 -26.37
N ILE A 324 3.38 -2.42 -25.34
CA ILE A 324 2.41 -1.31 -25.42
C ILE A 324 3.04 0.01 -24.98
N LEU A 325 2.46 1.13 -25.41
CA LEU A 325 2.72 2.44 -24.80
C LEU A 325 1.46 2.87 -24.05
N ALA A 326 1.56 3.09 -22.74
CA ALA A 326 0.45 3.51 -21.89
C ALA A 326 0.80 4.78 -21.10
N GLY A 327 -0.19 5.64 -20.88
CA GLY A 327 -0.04 6.84 -20.05
C GLY A 327 -1.34 7.64 -19.94
N LEU A 328 -1.32 8.68 -19.12
CA LEU A 328 -2.51 9.46 -18.78
C LEU A 328 -2.82 10.50 -19.87
N LEU A 329 -4.09 10.63 -20.27
CA LEU A 329 -4.56 11.76 -21.09
C LEU A 329 -5.12 12.89 -20.24
N LYS A 330 -5.88 12.52 -19.20
CA LYS A 330 -6.45 13.43 -18.20
C LYS A 330 -6.85 12.57 -16.98
N PRO A 331 -7.06 13.15 -15.79
CA PRO A 331 -7.40 12.38 -14.59
C PRO A 331 -8.57 11.42 -14.84
N GLY A 332 -8.38 10.13 -14.57
CA GLY A 332 -9.38 9.07 -14.81
C GLY A 332 -9.46 8.55 -16.25
N TYR A 333 -8.57 8.99 -17.15
CA TYR A 333 -8.54 8.57 -18.56
C TYR A 333 -7.14 8.19 -18.99
N LEU A 334 -6.96 6.91 -19.29
CA LEU A 334 -5.66 6.33 -19.58
C LEU A 334 -5.63 5.84 -21.04
N ALA A 335 -4.68 6.36 -21.81
CA ALA A 335 -4.45 6.00 -23.20
C ALA A 335 -3.46 4.85 -23.33
N LEU A 336 -3.70 4.00 -24.31
CA LEU A 336 -2.81 2.94 -24.74
C LEU A 336 -2.69 2.89 -26.26
N LEU A 337 -1.50 2.58 -26.75
CA LEU A 337 -1.27 2.16 -28.13
C LEU A 337 -0.90 0.68 -28.12
N ILE A 338 -1.76 -0.14 -28.73
CA ILE A 338 -1.56 -1.60 -28.81
C ILE A 338 -1.05 -1.96 -30.20
N PRO A 339 0.13 -2.59 -30.33
CA PRO A 339 0.66 -3.05 -31.61
C PRO A 339 -0.09 -4.29 -32.10
N VAL A 340 -0.40 -4.34 -33.40
CA VAL A 340 -1.09 -5.47 -34.04
C VAL A 340 -0.41 -5.84 -35.35
N ARG A 341 -0.13 -7.14 -35.53
CA ARG A 341 0.62 -7.65 -36.69
C ARG A 341 -0.16 -7.64 -38.00
N ALA A 342 -1.49 -7.71 -37.94
CA ALA A 342 -2.38 -7.72 -39.10
C ALA A 342 -3.76 -7.18 -38.68
N ARG A 343 -4.45 -6.46 -39.57
CA ARG A 343 -5.74 -5.84 -39.25
C ARG A 343 -6.81 -6.85 -38.81
N GLU A 344 -6.76 -8.06 -39.36
CA GLU A 344 -7.65 -9.17 -39.04
C GLU A 344 -7.50 -9.65 -37.58
N LEU A 345 -6.36 -9.39 -36.95
CA LEU A 345 -6.08 -9.79 -35.56
C LEU A 345 -6.54 -8.76 -34.53
N THR A 346 -6.98 -7.58 -34.96
CA THR A 346 -7.37 -6.46 -34.07
C THR A 346 -8.44 -6.90 -33.06
N ASP A 347 -9.56 -7.47 -33.53
CA ASP A 347 -10.65 -7.88 -32.64
C ASP A 347 -10.24 -9.01 -31.69
N SER A 348 -9.50 -10.00 -32.17
CA SER A 348 -9.02 -11.09 -31.30
C SER A 348 -8.05 -10.59 -30.21
N THR A 349 -7.20 -9.61 -30.55
CA THR A 349 -6.22 -9.02 -29.63
C THR A 349 -6.95 -8.20 -28.57
N LEU A 350 -7.89 -7.34 -28.98
CA LEU A 350 -8.71 -6.53 -28.07
C LEU A 350 -9.54 -7.42 -27.14
N GLN A 351 -10.23 -8.43 -27.66
CA GLN A 351 -11.03 -9.35 -26.83
C GLN A 351 -10.16 -10.07 -25.79
N GLY A 352 -9.00 -10.59 -26.20
CA GLY A 352 -8.05 -11.23 -25.30
C GLY A 352 -7.56 -10.29 -24.21
N PHE A 353 -7.17 -9.07 -24.59
CA PHE A 353 -6.71 -8.01 -23.70
C PHE A 353 -7.80 -7.59 -22.70
N THR A 354 -8.99 -7.22 -23.19
CA THR A 354 -10.10 -6.75 -22.33
C THR A 354 -10.63 -7.82 -21.39
N ARG A 355 -10.60 -9.09 -21.80
CA ARG A 355 -11.00 -10.21 -20.92
C ARG A 355 -10.03 -10.35 -19.74
N ARG A 356 -8.72 -10.37 -20.00
CA ARG A 356 -7.72 -10.46 -18.92
C ARG A 356 -7.71 -9.22 -18.03
N LEU A 357 -7.94 -8.04 -18.62
CA LEU A 357 -8.10 -6.82 -17.85
C LEU A 357 -9.30 -6.90 -16.91
N ALA A 358 -10.45 -7.39 -17.39
CA ALA A 358 -11.64 -7.57 -16.55
C ALA A 358 -11.43 -8.59 -15.42
N GLU A 359 -10.55 -9.59 -15.59
CA GLU A 359 -10.19 -10.55 -14.52
C GLU A 359 -9.34 -9.92 -13.40
N GLN A 360 -8.63 -8.82 -13.70
CA GLN A 360 -7.73 -8.12 -12.78
C GLN A 360 -8.40 -6.93 -12.05
N LEU A 361 -9.56 -6.48 -12.53
CA LEU A 361 -10.26 -5.30 -12.01
C LEU A 361 -11.47 -5.70 -11.17
N THR A 362 -11.69 -5.00 -10.05
CA THR A 362 -12.88 -5.16 -9.22
C THR A 362 -14.09 -4.41 -9.76
N ASP A 363 -13.86 -3.25 -10.38
CA ASP A 363 -14.90 -2.35 -10.87
C ASP A 363 -14.94 -2.34 -12.40
N PRO A 364 -16.14 -2.23 -13.02
CA PRO A 364 -16.25 -2.13 -14.46
C PRO A 364 -15.63 -0.82 -14.96
N VAL A 365 -14.84 -0.93 -16.02
CA VAL A 365 -14.24 0.21 -16.72
C VAL A 365 -14.85 0.40 -18.10
N ALA A 366 -14.92 1.66 -18.54
CA ALA A 366 -15.34 1.98 -19.91
C ALA A 366 -14.12 1.97 -20.83
N ILE A 367 -14.19 1.19 -21.92
CA ILE A 367 -13.07 1.04 -22.86
C ILE A 367 -13.50 1.54 -24.24
N GLY A 368 -12.89 2.64 -24.67
CA GLY A 368 -13.07 3.24 -26.00
C GLY A 368 -11.94 2.88 -26.94
N ILE A 369 -12.29 2.56 -28.19
CA ILE A 369 -11.35 2.16 -29.24
C ILE A 369 -11.46 3.15 -30.41
N GLY A 370 -10.33 3.71 -30.82
CA GLY A 370 -10.21 4.55 -32.01
C GLY A 370 -9.83 3.74 -33.26
N PRO A 371 -9.61 4.42 -34.40
CA PRO A 371 -9.35 3.78 -35.68
C PRO A 371 -7.96 3.13 -35.70
N GLU A 372 -7.89 1.87 -36.11
CA GLU A 372 -6.61 1.18 -36.31
C GLU A 372 -5.91 1.60 -37.61
N GLY A 373 -4.60 1.77 -37.56
CA GLY A 373 -3.84 2.24 -38.71
C GLY A 373 -2.34 2.30 -38.45
N THR A 374 -1.65 3.16 -39.20
CA THR A 374 -0.23 3.43 -38.91
C THR A 374 -0.11 4.11 -37.55
N LEU A 375 1.13 4.21 -37.04
CA LEU A 375 1.37 4.84 -35.75
C LEU A 375 0.80 6.26 -35.67
N ALA A 376 0.94 7.04 -36.75
CA ALA A 376 0.38 8.38 -36.85
C ALA A 376 -1.16 8.38 -36.80
N THR A 377 -1.81 7.46 -37.53
CA THR A 377 -3.27 7.30 -37.49
C THR A 377 -3.76 6.92 -36.09
N ALA A 378 -3.06 6.00 -35.42
CA ALA A 378 -3.43 5.56 -34.09
C ALA A 378 -3.27 6.69 -33.05
N ILE A 379 -2.17 7.45 -33.10
CA ILE A 379 -1.97 8.62 -32.22
C ILE A 379 -3.10 9.64 -32.40
N ALA A 380 -3.44 10.00 -33.65
CA ALA A 380 -4.58 10.88 -33.94
C ALA A 380 -5.92 10.28 -33.47
N GLY A 381 -6.04 8.96 -33.51
CA GLY A 381 -7.21 8.22 -33.05
C GLY A 381 -7.41 8.16 -31.53
N LEU A 382 -6.43 8.59 -30.71
CA LEU A 382 -6.56 8.65 -29.25
C LEU A 382 -7.68 9.60 -28.81
N GLU A 383 -7.87 10.72 -29.51
CA GLU A 383 -8.96 11.66 -29.21
C GLU A 383 -10.33 10.99 -29.41
N GLN A 384 -10.51 10.29 -30.53
CA GLN A 384 -11.74 9.56 -30.80
C GLN A 384 -11.97 8.43 -29.78
N ALA A 385 -10.91 7.71 -29.40
CA ALA A 385 -10.99 6.69 -28.35
C ALA A 385 -11.41 7.28 -26.99
N SER A 386 -10.88 8.45 -26.62
CA SER A 386 -11.28 9.18 -25.40
C SER A 386 -12.74 9.58 -25.43
N GLN A 387 -13.22 10.16 -26.53
CA GLN A 387 -14.63 10.51 -26.70
C GLN A 387 -15.54 9.29 -26.52
N VAL A 388 -15.14 8.13 -27.05
CA VAL A 388 -15.90 6.89 -26.85
C VAL A 388 -15.94 6.49 -25.38
N ALA A 389 -14.79 6.51 -24.69
CA ALA A 389 -14.71 6.15 -23.28
C ALA A 389 -15.53 7.09 -22.37
N GLU A 390 -15.68 8.37 -22.74
CA GLU A 390 -16.52 9.36 -22.03
C GLU A 390 -18.02 9.09 -22.16
N ILE A 391 -18.45 8.55 -23.31
CA ILE A 391 -19.87 8.37 -23.63
C ILE A 391 -20.42 7.08 -23.02
N VAL A 392 -19.59 6.02 -23.01
CA VAL A 392 -20.00 4.66 -22.60
C VAL A 392 -20.63 4.58 -21.21
N PRO A 393 -20.10 5.22 -20.15
CA PRO A 393 -20.71 5.17 -18.81
C PRO A 393 -22.18 5.65 -18.77
N ASN A 394 -22.57 6.51 -19.72
CA ASN A 394 -23.90 7.12 -19.79
C ASN A 394 -24.87 6.37 -20.73
N LEU A 395 -24.47 5.21 -21.27
CA LEU A 395 -25.31 4.44 -22.18
C LEU A 395 -26.21 3.45 -21.44
N PRO A 396 -27.54 3.46 -21.68
CA PRO A 396 -28.49 2.61 -20.96
C PRO A 396 -28.52 1.13 -21.40
N THR A 397 -27.64 0.65 -22.30
CA THR A 397 -27.70 -0.78 -22.71
C THR A 397 -26.46 -1.35 -23.42
N ARG A 398 -26.23 -2.65 -23.14
CA ARG A 398 -25.21 -3.61 -23.59
C ARG A 398 -23.81 -3.36 -23.05
N ALA A 399 -23.47 -4.03 -21.94
CA ALA A 399 -22.09 -4.26 -21.51
C ALA A 399 -21.33 -5.01 -22.60
N ARG A 400 -20.49 -4.29 -23.34
CA ARG A 400 -19.48 -4.86 -24.23
C ARG A 400 -18.13 -4.73 -23.55
N PRO A 401 -17.17 -5.62 -23.87
CA PRO A 401 -15.81 -5.50 -23.35
C PRO A 401 -15.12 -4.21 -23.80
N TYR A 402 -15.52 -3.66 -24.95
CA TYR A 402 -15.06 -2.37 -25.48
C TYR A 402 -16.06 -1.81 -26.50
N TYR A 403 -15.91 -0.54 -26.85
CA TYR A 403 -16.75 0.17 -27.80
C TYR A 403 -15.91 0.92 -28.83
N ARG A 404 -16.41 0.99 -30.06
CA ARG A 404 -15.93 1.90 -31.10
C ARG A 404 -16.94 3.02 -31.30
N PHE A 405 -16.53 4.09 -31.97
CA PHE A 405 -17.45 5.19 -32.31
C PHE A 405 -18.72 4.71 -33.05
N ALA A 406 -18.57 3.75 -33.98
CA ALA A 406 -19.69 3.15 -34.71
C ALA A 406 -20.71 2.42 -33.80
N ASP A 407 -20.29 1.97 -32.61
CA ASP A 407 -21.15 1.26 -31.67
C ASP A 407 -22.05 2.20 -30.85
N LEU A 408 -21.69 3.48 -30.76
CA LEU A 408 -22.40 4.48 -29.98
C LEU A 408 -23.66 5.02 -30.69
N ARG A 409 -23.82 4.72 -31.98
CA ARG A 409 -24.96 5.13 -32.82
C ARG A 409 -25.22 6.64 -32.70
N LEU A 410 -26.48 7.05 -32.76
CA LEU A 410 -26.89 8.46 -32.70
C LEU A 410 -26.44 9.14 -31.39
N ARG A 411 -26.41 8.43 -30.26
CA ARG A 411 -25.96 9.01 -28.98
C ARG A 411 -24.49 9.41 -29.03
N GLY A 412 -23.64 8.62 -29.69
CA GLY A 412 -22.24 8.95 -29.92
C GLY A 412 -22.07 10.24 -30.70
N VAL A 413 -22.79 10.35 -31.82
CA VAL A 413 -22.77 11.54 -32.68
C VAL A 413 -23.24 12.77 -31.89
N LEU A 414 -24.38 12.68 -31.19
CA LEU A 414 -24.94 13.80 -30.45
C LEU A 414 -24.05 14.25 -29.27
N SER A 415 -23.40 13.30 -28.59
CA SER A 415 -22.45 13.64 -27.53
C SER A 415 -21.20 14.33 -28.08
N SER A 416 -20.68 13.89 -29.24
CA SER A 416 -19.54 14.58 -29.89
C SER A 416 -19.90 16.01 -30.35
N MET A 417 -21.19 16.26 -30.59
CA MET A 417 -21.72 17.56 -31.01
C MET A 417 -22.34 18.37 -29.87
N GLY A 418 -22.12 17.97 -28.60
CA GLY A 418 -22.78 18.59 -27.45
C GLY A 418 -22.64 20.12 -27.38
N ASN A 419 -21.45 20.61 -27.76
CA ASN A 419 -21.13 22.04 -27.78
C ASN A 419 -21.43 22.75 -29.12
N ASP A 420 -21.99 22.06 -30.13
CA ASP A 420 -22.34 22.71 -31.41
C ASP A 420 -23.55 23.64 -31.19
N PRO A 421 -23.37 24.98 -31.34
CA PRO A 421 -24.45 25.94 -31.11
C PRO A 421 -25.62 25.74 -32.07
N ARG A 422 -25.40 25.15 -33.25
CA ARG A 422 -26.47 24.85 -34.21
C ARG A 422 -27.35 23.72 -33.70
N LEU A 423 -26.75 22.66 -33.13
CA LEU A 423 -27.51 21.55 -32.57
C LEU A 423 -28.30 21.97 -31.34
N ARG A 424 -27.70 22.80 -30.48
CA ARG A 424 -28.40 23.43 -29.35
C ARG A 424 -29.58 24.28 -29.80
N THR A 425 -29.37 25.15 -30.80
CA THR A 425 -30.42 26.00 -31.35
C THR A 425 -31.54 25.17 -31.96
N PHE A 426 -31.19 24.12 -32.71
CA PHE A 426 -32.14 23.17 -33.27
C PHE A 426 -32.96 22.47 -32.19
N ALA A 427 -32.32 21.90 -31.16
CA ALA A 427 -33.01 21.19 -30.10
C ALA A 427 -33.95 22.11 -29.29
N HIS A 428 -33.51 23.33 -29.00
CA HIS A 428 -34.38 24.33 -28.36
C HIS A 428 -35.50 24.83 -29.27
N ALA A 429 -35.31 24.86 -30.59
CA ALA A 429 -36.38 25.21 -31.52
C ALA A 429 -37.45 24.11 -31.57
N GLU A 430 -37.03 22.84 -31.63
CA GLU A 430 -37.93 21.68 -31.67
C GLU A 430 -38.67 21.45 -30.35
N LEU A 431 -38.01 21.63 -29.20
CA LEU A 431 -38.57 21.34 -27.88
C LEU A 431 -38.98 22.60 -27.08
N GLY A 432 -38.79 23.79 -27.63
CA GLY A 432 -38.90 25.05 -26.88
C GLY A 432 -40.21 25.23 -26.13
N ALA A 433 -41.34 24.82 -26.73
CA ALA A 433 -42.67 24.87 -26.13
C ALA A 433 -42.87 23.92 -24.93
N LEU A 434 -41.98 22.92 -24.77
CA LEU A 434 -41.96 22.00 -23.63
C LEU A 434 -40.89 22.37 -22.60
N LEU A 435 -39.91 23.19 -22.97
CA LEU A 435 -38.82 23.59 -22.09
C LEU A 435 -39.10 24.90 -21.34
N ASN A 436 -39.95 25.79 -21.89
CA ASN A 436 -40.22 27.10 -21.32
C ASN A 436 -41.73 27.46 -21.32
N PRO A 437 -42.44 27.31 -20.18
CA PRO A 437 -41.99 26.67 -18.93
C PRO A 437 -41.81 25.16 -19.11
N LEU A 438 -40.94 24.55 -18.29
CA LEU A 438 -40.65 23.11 -18.34
C LEU A 438 -41.92 22.27 -18.06
N ASP A 439 -42.29 21.41 -19.01
CA ASP A 439 -43.39 20.46 -18.92
C ASP A 439 -42.85 19.03 -18.98
N GLU A 440 -42.26 18.58 -17.87
CA GLU A 440 -41.67 17.24 -17.73
C GLU A 440 -42.64 16.11 -18.13
N PRO A 441 -43.93 16.12 -17.72
CA PRO A 441 -44.88 15.10 -18.15
C PRO A 441 -45.10 15.03 -19.66
N ALA A 442 -44.98 16.16 -20.38
CA ALA A 442 -45.07 16.19 -21.83
C ALA A 442 -43.79 15.67 -22.50
N LEU A 443 -42.62 15.94 -21.92
CA LEU A 443 -41.33 15.36 -22.35
C LEU A 443 -41.31 13.84 -22.15
N ASP A 444 -41.76 13.35 -21.00
CA ASP A 444 -41.85 11.91 -20.72
C ASP A 444 -42.82 11.21 -21.67
N LEU A 445 -43.96 11.84 -21.99
CA LEU A 445 -44.89 11.32 -22.97
C LEU A 445 -44.30 11.30 -24.38
N LEU A 446 -43.55 12.34 -24.77
CA LEU A 446 -42.84 12.41 -26.04
C LEU A 446 -41.78 11.30 -26.11
N GLU A 447 -40.99 11.13 -25.07
CA GLU A 447 -39.97 10.08 -24.96
C GLU A 447 -40.58 8.69 -25.11
N LEU A 448 -41.68 8.43 -24.40
CA LEU A 448 -42.39 7.16 -24.47
C LEU A 448 -43.01 6.94 -25.86
N TYR A 449 -43.57 7.98 -26.48
CA TYR A 449 -44.12 7.91 -27.85
C TYR A 449 -43.03 7.54 -28.87
N LEU A 450 -41.86 8.19 -28.78
CA LEU A 450 -40.72 7.96 -29.66
C LEU A 450 -40.10 6.57 -29.43
N ALA A 451 -39.97 6.13 -28.18
CA ALA A 451 -39.50 4.79 -27.83
C ALA A 451 -40.36 3.66 -28.45
N HIS A 452 -41.66 3.91 -28.62
CA HIS A 452 -42.59 2.99 -29.31
C HIS A 452 -42.77 3.28 -30.80
N SER A 453 -41.88 4.09 -31.41
CA SER A 453 -41.90 4.44 -32.83
C SER A 453 -43.25 5.00 -33.31
N GLY A 454 -43.98 5.69 -32.42
CA GLY A 454 -45.30 6.23 -32.67
C GLY A 454 -46.45 5.21 -32.69
N ASN A 455 -46.21 3.95 -32.31
CA ASN A 455 -47.27 2.95 -32.21
C ASN A 455 -48.18 3.24 -31.01
N LYS A 456 -49.31 3.91 -31.28
CA LYS A 456 -50.27 4.35 -30.26
C LYS A 456 -50.88 3.19 -29.45
N SER A 457 -50.97 1.98 -30.03
CA SER A 457 -51.47 0.79 -29.31
C SER A 457 -50.44 0.21 -28.34
N ALA A 458 -49.17 0.13 -28.76
CA ALA A 458 -48.08 -0.30 -27.89
C ALA A 458 -47.85 0.71 -26.76
N LEU A 459 -47.90 2.00 -27.09
CA LEU A 459 -47.79 3.11 -26.15
C LEU A 459 -48.89 3.10 -25.08
N ALA A 460 -50.15 2.88 -25.46
CA ALA A 460 -51.27 2.80 -24.50
C ALA A 460 -51.07 1.67 -23.48
N LYS A 461 -50.54 0.52 -23.95
CA LYS A 461 -50.23 -0.63 -23.09
C LYS A 461 -49.05 -0.36 -22.17
N ALA A 462 -47.97 0.24 -22.67
CA ALA A 462 -46.77 0.53 -21.89
C ALA A 462 -46.99 1.67 -20.87
N GLY A 463 -47.76 2.68 -21.22
CA GLY A 463 -48.08 3.81 -20.35
C GLY A 463 -49.26 3.61 -19.41
N TYR A 464 -49.90 2.43 -19.40
CA TYR A 464 -51.11 2.14 -18.61
C TYR A 464 -52.25 3.16 -18.83
N LEU A 465 -52.42 3.67 -20.06
CA LEU A 465 -53.42 4.67 -20.41
C LEU A 465 -54.53 4.09 -21.28
N SER A 466 -55.78 4.54 -21.06
CA SER A 466 -56.86 4.27 -22.00
C SER A 466 -56.56 4.91 -23.36
N ARG A 467 -56.98 4.28 -24.47
CA ARG A 467 -56.77 4.83 -25.83
C ARG A 467 -57.34 6.25 -26.00
N PRO A 468 -58.58 6.57 -25.55
CA PRO A 468 -59.09 7.93 -25.62
C PRO A 468 -58.23 8.95 -24.86
N THR A 469 -57.75 8.59 -23.67
CA THR A 469 -56.88 9.45 -22.86
C THR A 469 -55.53 9.67 -23.55
N LEU A 470 -54.93 8.62 -24.11
CA LEU A 470 -53.67 8.73 -24.83
C LEU A 470 -53.81 9.67 -26.04
N TYR A 471 -54.86 9.52 -26.84
CA TYR A 471 -55.06 10.35 -28.04
C TYR A 471 -55.28 11.81 -27.67
N ALA A 472 -56.04 12.10 -26.62
CA ALA A 472 -56.22 13.47 -26.14
C ALA A 472 -54.89 14.08 -25.65
N ARG A 473 -54.02 13.29 -25.00
CA ARG A 473 -52.70 13.76 -24.56
C ARG A 473 -51.74 13.99 -25.74
N LEU A 474 -51.72 13.09 -26.72
CA LEU A 474 -50.90 13.25 -27.93
C LEU A 474 -51.36 14.46 -28.76
N ALA A 475 -52.67 14.70 -28.90
CA ALA A 475 -53.18 15.88 -29.59
C ALA A 475 -52.78 17.19 -28.90
N LYS A 476 -52.76 17.19 -27.55
CA LYS A 476 -52.23 18.34 -26.78
C LYS A 476 -50.72 18.52 -26.99
N LEU A 477 -49.97 17.42 -27.05
CA LEU A 477 -48.53 17.44 -27.31
C LEU A 477 -48.22 18.00 -28.71
N GLU A 478 -48.94 17.55 -29.74
CA GLU A 478 -48.86 18.09 -31.12
C GLU A 478 -49.20 19.58 -31.16
N ALA A 479 -50.27 20.00 -30.48
CA ALA A 479 -50.66 21.41 -30.43
C ALA A 479 -49.60 22.29 -29.75
N LYS A 480 -48.89 21.78 -28.73
CA LYS A 480 -47.78 22.49 -28.07
C LYS A 480 -46.54 22.57 -28.95
N LEU A 481 -46.14 21.46 -29.56
CA LEU A 481 -44.93 21.38 -30.37
C LEU A 481 -45.09 22.06 -31.75
N GLY A 482 -46.33 22.23 -32.22
CA GLY A 482 -46.61 22.83 -33.53
C GLY A 482 -46.27 21.93 -34.72
N VAL A 483 -45.98 20.64 -34.48
CA VAL A 483 -45.64 19.64 -35.49
C VAL A 483 -46.47 18.37 -35.31
N GLY A 484 -46.75 17.67 -36.42
CA GLY A 484 -47.47 16.41 -36.40
C GLY A 484 -46.57 15.24 -35.99
N LEU A 485 -46.93 14.50 -34.95
CA LEU A 485 -46.16 13.35 -34.45
C LEU A 485 -46.25 12.15 -35.41
N ASP A 486 -47.25 12.11 -36.29
CA ASP A 486 -47.36 11.07 -37.31
C ASP A 486 -46.39 11.28 -38.50
N SER A 487 -45.76 12.46 -38.63
CA SER A 487 -44.70 12.74 -39.63
C SER A 487 -43.38 12.04 -39.29
N ALA A 488 -42.80 11.34 -40.26
CA ALA A 488 -41.51 10.67 -40.08
C ALA A 488 -40.37 11.67 -39.83
N GLU A 489 -40.38 12.80 -40.53
CA GLU A 489 -39.39 13.87 -40.37
C GLU A 489 -39.49 14.51 -38.98
N SER A 490 -40.70 14.87 -38.55
CA SER A 490 -40.91 15.48 -37.23
C SER A 490 -40.52 14.53 -36.09
N ARG A 491 -40.82 13.23 -36.21
CA ARG A 491 -40.36 12.24 -35.21
C ARG A 491 -38.84 12.15 -35.16
N ALA A 492 -38.16 12.17 -36.31
CA ALA A 492 -36.71 12.13 -36.36
C ALA A 492 -36.09 13.39 -35.73
N SER A 493 -36.63 14.57 -36.05
CA SER A 493 -36.21 15.84 -35.46
C SER A 493 -36.40 15.87 -33.94
N LEU A 494 -37.58 15.50 -33.47
CA LEU A 494 -37.89 15.41 -32.03
C LEU A 494 -37.04 14.35 -31.33
N GLN A 495 -36.75 13.22 -31.97
CA GLN A 495 -35.87 12.18 -31.43
C GLN A 495 -34.44 12.69 -31.23
N VAL A 496 -33.90 13.44 -32.20
CA VAL A 496 -32.58 14.05 -32.11
C VAL A 496 -32.55 15.12 -31.02
N ALA A 497 -33.54 16.02 -31.02
CA ALA A 497 -33.64 17.10 -30.04
C ALA A 497 -33.78 16.56 -28.60
N LEU A 498 -34.61 15.55 -28.40
CA LEU A 498 -34.84 14.93 -27.09
C LEU A 498 -33.61 14.18 -26.59
N LEU A 499 -32.93 13.42 -27.46
CA LEU A 499 -31.68 12.75 -27.09
C LEU A 499 -30.58 13.76 -26.74
N TRP A 500 -30.44 14.84 -27.51
CA TRP A 500 -29.49 15.89 -27.19
C TRP A 500 -29.80 16.54 -25.84
N TYR A 501 -31.07 16.87 -25.58
CA TYR A 501 -31.52 17.45 -24.32
C TYR A 501 -31.21 16.53 -23.14
N ARG A 502 -31.61 15.26 -23.18
CA ARG A 502 -31.35 14.30 -22.09
C ARG A 502 -29.86 14.01 -21.84
N LEU A 503 -28.98 14.27 -22.82
CA LEU A 503 -27.53 14.09 -22.68
C LEU A 503 -26.82 15.32 -22.09
N HIS A 504 -27.38 16.53 -22.24
CA HIS A 504 -26.68 17.80 -21.97
C HIS A 504 -27.47 18.81 -21.13
N GLY A 505 -28.71 18.50 -20.74
CA GLY A 505 -29.67 19.41 -20.10
C GLY A 505 -30.33 18.81 -18.87
#